data_AF-A0A8D9EQT7-F1
#
_entry.id   AF-A0A8D9EQT7-F1
#
_cell.length_a   1.000
_cell.length_b   1.000
_cell.length_c   1.000
_cell.angle_alpha   90.00
_cell.angle_beta   90.00
_cell.angle_gamma   90.00
#
_symmetry.space_group_name_H-M   'P 1'
#
loop_
_entity.id
_entity.type
_entity.pdbx_description
1 polymer ?
#
loop_
_entity_poly.entity_id
_entity_poly.type
_entity_poly.pdbx_seq_one_letter_code
_entity_poly.pdbx_strand_id
1 'polypeptide(L)'
;MFTDAMRESKQSEICLNGITARGMKLLLEYAYSSRVELNLDNIQHVLLSASHVQIEPLVEACSTYLQSQLDLDNCVDLATIAETYSLTKLRVQVYRFMCSHLRSFSSSGELFRLSLSQLEHLFACDFPVDMCETDVLDLGVQWLRTQISQNKLVSKQLSGACERIFSLIHFAHIDPAASTDLVNDPLLQQHPGCAKALYGEMKKQRDASSAVSIVNSPLLNSRGDYSPIWFHL
;
A
#
# COMPACT_ATOMS: atom_id res chain seq x y z
N MET A 1 -0.05 -32.83 -15.11
CA MET A 1 -0.62 -33.77 -14.11
C MET A 1 -1.04 -35.08 -14.76
N PHE A 2 -1.94 -35.04 -15.76
CA PHE A 2 -2.42 -36.26 -16.43
C PHE A 2 -1.57 -36.69 -17.64
N THR A 3 -0.58 -35.89 -18.01
CA THR A 3 0.38 -36.14 -19.08
C THR A 3 1.77 -36.27 -18.48
N ASP A 4 2.64 -37.02 -19.18
CA ASP A 4 4.02 -37.32 -18.79
C ASP A 4 4.19 -38.09 -17.47
N ALA A 5 5.39 -38.61 -17.21
CA ALA A 5 5.77 -39.61 -16.20
C ALA A 5 5.50 -39.29 -14.69
N MET A 6 4.49 -38.49 -14.38
CA MET A 6 3.97 -38.22 -13.05
C MET A 6 3.15 -39.42 -12.53
N ARG A 7 3.10 -39.61 -11.20
CA ARG A 7 2.39 -40.75 -10.57
C ARG A 7 0.90 -40.72 -10.88
N GLU A 8 0.35 -39.51 -10.94
CA GLU A 8 -1.04 -39.17 -11.18
C GLU A 8 -1.53 -39.70 -12.54
N SER A 9 -0.65 -39.84 -13.54
CA SER A 9 -1.01 -40.38 -14.86
C SER A 9 -1.50 -41.84 -14.84
N LYS A 10 -1.14 -42.60 -13.79
CA LYS A 10 -1.50 -44.02 -13.63
C LYS A 10 -2.59 -44.25 -12.59
N GLN A 11 -3.09 -43.18 -11.96
CA GLN A 11 -4.09 -43.27 -10.91
C GLN A 11 -5.49 -42.99 -11.47
N SER A 12 -6.47 -43.81 -11.09
CA SER A 12 -7.88 -43.58 -11.43
C SER A 12 -8.53 -42.49 -10.57
N GLU A 13 -7.96 -42.22 -9.41
CA GLU A 13 -8.44 -41.23 -8.45
C GLU A 13 -7.25 -40.40 -7.94
N ILE A 14 -7.47 -39.09 -7.79
CA ILE A 14 -6.45 -38.14 -7.35
C ILE A 14 -7.05 -37.27 -6.24
N CYS A 15 -6.32 -37.17 -5.13
CA CYS A 15 -6.66 -36.31 -4.02
C CYS A 15 -6.17 -34.88 -4.30
N LEU A 16 -7.09 -33.96 -4.59
CA LEU A 16 -6.79 -32.54 -4.75
C LEU A 16 -6.76 -31.84 -3.39
N ASN A 17 -5.57 -31.48 -2.93
CA ASN A 17 -5.38 -30.75 -1.68
C ASN A 17 -5.47 -29.23 -1.92
N GLY A 18 -6.03 -28.48 -0.97
CA GLY A 18 -6.08 -27.02 -1.07
C GLY A 18 -7.19 -26.48 -1.96
N ILE A 19 -8.17 -27.31 -2.34
CA ILE A 19 -9.37 -26.92 -3.07
C ILE A 19 -10.61 -27.34 -2.26
N THR A 20 -11.65 -26.51 -2.27
CA THR A 20 -12.92 -26.85 -1.62
C THR A 20 -13.81 -27.64 -2.57
N ALA A 21 -14.60 -28.60 -2.07
CA ALA A 21 -15.54 -29.37 -2.89
C ALA A 21 -16.53 -28.45 -3.63
N ARG A 22 -16.99 -27.38 -2.98
CA ARG A 22 -17.88 -26.37 -3.58
C ARG A 22 -17.20 -25.64 -4.75
N GLY A 23 -15.96 -25.20 -4.58
CA GLY A 23 -15.20 -24.54 -5.63
C GLY A 23 -14.91 -25.48 -6.80
N MET A 24 -14.46 -26.71 -6.54
CA MET A 24 -14.20 -27.70 -7.60
C MET A 24 -15.46 -28.02 -8.43
N LYS A 25 -16.62 -28.13 -7.77
CA LYS A 25 -17.90 -28.34 -8.46
C LYS A 25 -18.19 -27.21 -9.46
N LEU A 26 -18.05 -25.95 -9.02
CA LEU A 26 -18.29 -24.77 -9.87
C LEU A 26 -17.27 -24.68 -11.02
N LEU A 27 -16.01 -25.04 -10.77
CA LEU A 27 -14.97 -25.10 -11.80
C LEU A 27 -15.28 -26.15 -12.86
N LEU A 28 -15.80 -27.32 -12.45
CA LEU A 28 -16.20 -28.38 -13.37
C LEU A 28 -17.40 -27.94 -14.21
N GLU A 29 -18.42 -27.34 -13.58
CA GLU A 29 -19.57 -26.77 -14.30
C GLU A 29 -19.12 -25.70 -15.31
N TYR A 30 -18.19 -24.83 -14.93
CA TYR A 30 -17.57 -23.86 -15.83
C TYR A 30 -16.82 -24.53 -16.99
N ALA A 31 -16.02 -25.57 -16.72
CA ALA A 31 -15.25 -26.26 -17.75
C ALA A 31 -16.13 -26.88 -18.85
N TYR A 32 -17.33 -27.35 -18.50
CA TYR A 32 -18.26 -27.95 -19.45
C TYR A 32 -19.25 -26.96 -20.08
N SER A 33 -19.59 -25.87 -19.39
CA SER A 33 -20.63 -24.93 -19.84
C SER A 33 -20.12 -23.56 -20.29
N SER A 34 -18.84 -23.27 -20.02
CA SER A 34 -18.20 -21.94 -20.13
C SER A 34 -18.92 -20.81 -19.37
N ARG A 35 -19.77 -21.17 -18.40
CA ARG A 35 -20.58 -20.23 -17.61
C ARG A 35 -20.42 -20.50 -16.12
N VAL A 36 -20.43 -19.43 -15.34
CA VAL A 36 -20.40 -19.47 -13.88
C VAL A 36 -21.06 -18.22 -13.33
N GLU A 37 -21.89 -18.37 -12.32
CA GLU A 37 -22.53 -17.26 -11.63
C GLU A 37 -21.77 -16.94 -10.35
N LEU A 38 -21.27 -15.71 -10.24
CA LEU A 38 -20.50 -15.25 -9.09
C LEU A 38 -21.39 -14.47 -8.11
N ASN A 39 -21.23 -14.74 -6.82
CA ASN A 39 -21.87 -14.02 -5.72
C ASN A 39 -20.96 -13.98 -4.49
N LEU A 40 -21.30 -13.18 -3.49
CA LEU A 40 -20.49 -13.02 -2.27
C LEU A 40 -20.28 -14.34 -1.51
N ASP A 41 -21.22 -15.29 -1.59
CA ASP A 41 -21.12 -16.57 -0.89
C ASP A 41 -20.19 -17.57 -1.58
N ASN A 42 -20.00 -17.47 -2.90
CA ASN A 42 -19.22 -18.43 -3.68
C ASN A 42 -17.89 -17.87 -4.19
N ILE A 43 -17.73 -16.55 -4.27
CA ILE A 43 -16.59 -15.89 -4.92
C ILE A 43 -15.25 -16.34 -4.37
N GLN A 44 -15.12 -16.45 -3.04
CA GLN A 44 -13.86 -16.88 -2.41
C GLN A 44 -13.54 -18.34 -2.74
N HIS A 45 -14.55 -19.22 -2.75
CA HIS A 45 -14.37 -20.63 -3.11
C HIS A 45 -13.96 -20.78 -4.57
N VAL A 46 -14.57 -20.01 -5.46
CA VAL A 46 -14.24 -20.01 -6.90
C VAL A 46 -12.85 -19.45 -7.11
N LEU A 47 -12.53 -18.28 -6.55
CA LEU A 47 -11.21 -17.65 -6.69
C LEU A 47 -10.09 -18.55 -6.18
N LEU A 48 -10.25 -19.13 -4.98
CA LEU A 48 -9.27 -20.05 -4.41
C LEU A 48 -9.03 -21.25 -5.32
N SER A 49 -10.10 -21.87 -5.82
CA SER A 49 -10.00 -23.09 -6.64
C SER A 49 -9.46 -22.77 -8.03
N ALA A 50 -9.91 -21.67 -8.64
CA ALA A 50 -9.48 -21.22 -9.96
C ALA A 50 -8.00 -20.82 -9.95
N SER A 51 -7.55 -20.14 -8.90
CA SER A 51 -6.14 -19.81 -8.71
C SER A 51 -5.29 -21.07 -8.53
N HIS A 52 -5.76 -22.03 -7.73
CA HIS A 52 -5.05 -23.29 -7.49
C HIS A 52 -4.90 -24.14 -8.76
N VAL A 53 -5.94 -24.24 -9.58
CA VAL A 53 -5.95 -25.02 -10.84
C VAL A 53 -5.46 -24.20 -12.03
N GLN A 54 -5.15 -22.91 -11.82
CA GLN A 54 -4.62 -21.98 -12.84
C GLN A 54 -5.59 -21.73 -14.01
N ILE A 55 -6.89 -21.56 -13.72
CA ILE A 55 -7.91 -21.16 -14.70
C ILE A 55 -7.98 -19.63 -14.74
N GLU A 56 -7.05 -19.01 -15.48
CA GLU A 56 -6.86 -17.57 -15.50
C GLU A 56 -8.10 -16.74 -15.90
N PRO A 57 -8.90 -17.11 -16.92
CA PRO A 57 -10.13 -16.36 -17.25
C PRO A 57 -11.13 -16.27 -16.09
N LEU A 58 -11.19 -17.31 -15.27
CA LEU A 58 -12.07 -17.36 -14.11
C LEU A 58 -11.53 -16.51 -12.95
N VAL A 59 -10.20 -16.50 -12.78
CA VAL A 59 -9.53 -15.59 -11.83
C VAL A 59 -9.76 -14.13 -12.20
N GLU A 60 -9.65 -13.78 -13.49
CA GLU A 60 -9.94 -12.41 -13.97
C GLU A 60 -11.41 -12.02 -13.79
N ALA A 61 -12.35 -12.94 -14.05
CA ALA A 61 -13.77 -12.73 -13.79
C ALA A 61 -14.04 -12.47 -12.30
N CYS A 62 -13.42 -13.25 -11.41
CA CYS A 62 -13.51 -13.05 -9.96
C CYS A 62 -12.93 -11.68 -9.55
N SER A 63 -11.77 -11.32 -10.09
CA SER A 63 -11.13 -10.02 -9.84
C SER A 63 -12.04 -8.85 -10.25
N THR A 64 -12.72 -8.97 -11.39
CA THR A 64 -13.63 -7.95 -11.91
C THR A 64 -14.88 -7.83 -11.04
N TYR A 65 -15.44 -8.96 -10.62
CA TYR A 65 -16.57 -8.98 -9.70
C TYR A 65 -16.20 -8.32 -8.36
N LEU A 66 -15.06 -8.68 -7.76
CA LEU A 66 -14.58 -8.10 -6.50
C LEU A 66 -14.34 -6.59 -6.62
N GLN A 67 -13.82 -6.12 -7.76
CA GLN A 67 -13.68 -4.69 -8.02
C GLN A 67 -15.04 -3.97 -8.01
N SER A 68 -16.10 -4.58 -8.56
CA SER A 68 -17.45 -3.99 -8.56
C SER A 68 -18.09 -3.92 -7.18
N GLN A 69 -17.60 -4.72 -6.22
CA GLN A 69 -18.09 -4.78 -4.84
C GLN A 69 -17.24 -3.94 -3.88
N LEU A 70 -16.28 -3.16 -4.37
CA LEU A 70 -15.36 -2.37 -3.55
C LEU A 70 -16.11 -1.28 -2.76
N ASP A 71 -15.90 -1.27 -1.46
CA ASP A 71 -16.50 -0.34 -0.50
C ASP A 71 -15.51 0.03 0.61
N LEU A 72 -15.80 1.09 1.38
CA LEU A 72 -14.95 1.54 2.49
C LEU A 72 -14.80 0.49 3.60
N ASP A 73 -15.84 -0.30 3.84
CA ASP A 73 -15.85 -1.30 4.90
C ASP A 73 -15.12 -2.59 4.51
N ASN A 74 -14.91 -2.84 3.20
CA ASN A 74 -14.33 -4.09 2.70
C ASN A 74 -12.99 -3.90 1.98
N CYS A 75 -12.52 -2.66 1.79
CA CYS A 75 -11.34 -2.39 0.99
C CYS A 75 -10.08 -3.06 1.55
N VAL A 76 -9.92 -3.15 2.88
CA VAL A 76 -8.78 -3.84 3.52
C VAL A 76 -8.81 -5.33 3.20
N ASP A 77 -9.97 -5.95 3.33
CA ASP A 77 -10.15 -7.37 3.00
C ASP A 77 -9.89 -7.62 1.51
N LEU A 78 -10.37 -6.75 0.62
CA LEU A 78 -10.08 -6.83 -0.81
C LEU A 78 -8.59 -6.61 -1.14
N ALA A 79 -7.89 -5.74 -0.42
CA ALA A 79 -6.43 -5.58 -0.56
C ALA A 79 -5.71 -6.87 -0.17
N THR A 80 -6.07 -7.50 0.95
CA THR A 80 -5.49 -8.78 1.38
C THR A 80 -5.76 -9.91 0.38
N ILE A 81 -6.97 -9.98 -0.18
CA ILE A 81 -7.33 -10.94 -1.24
C ILE A 81 -6.49 -10.70 -2.48
N ALA A 82 -6.38 -9.44 -2.91
CA ALA A 82 -5.60 -9.09 -4.09
C ALA A 82 -4.12 -9.44 -3.94
N GLU A 83 -3.53 -9.25 -2.76
CA GLU A 83 -2.16 -9.64 -2.45
C GLU A 83 -2.00 -11.16 -2.39
N THR A 84 -2.92 -11.87 -1.73
CA THR A 84 -2.89 -13.32 -1.55
C THR A 84 -2.94 -14.07 -2.89
N TYR A 85 -3.79 -13.61 -3.81
CA TYR A 85 -3.96 -14.22 -5.13
C TYR A 85 -3.20 -13.49 -6.24
N SER A 86 -2.32 -12.54 -5.90
CA SER A 86 -1.52 -11.75 -6.86
C SER A 86 -2.35 -11.04 -7.95
N LEU A 87 -3.55 -10.56 -7.59
CA LEU A 87 -4.47 -9.84 -8.47
C LEU A 87 -4.03 -8.37 -8.62
N THR A 88 -3.01 -8.13 -9.45
CA THR A 88 -2.38 -6.81 -9.61
C THR A 88 -3.36 -5.70 -10.01
N LYS A 89 -4.28 -5.98 -10.95
CA LYS A 89 -5.30 -5.03 -11.41
C LYS A 89 -6.24 -4.62 -10.26
N LEU A 90 -6.76 -5.59 -9.50
CA LEU A 90 -7.61 -5.33 -8.34
C LEU A 90 -6.85 -4.54 -7.28
N ARG A 91 -5.60 -4.95 -6.97
CA ARG A 91 -4.76 -4.28 -5.98
C ARG A 91 -4.64 -2.79 -6.27
N VAL A 92 -4.24 -2.41 -7.49
CA VAL A 92 -4.10 -1.00 -7.89
C VAL A 92 -5.40 -0.22 -7.69
N GLN A 93 -6.54 -0.81 -8.03
CA GLN A 93 -7.84 -0.16 -7.91
C GLN A 93 -8.26 0.02 -6.45
N VAL A 94 -8.01 -0.99 -5.61
CA VAL A 94 -8.29 -0.93 -4.17
C VAL A 94 -7.46 0.17 -3.50
N TYR A 95 -6.14 0.22 -3.73
CA TYR A 95 -5.29 1.24 -3.14
C TYR A 95 -5.62 2.65 -3.66
N ARG A 96 -5.93 2.79 -4.97
CA ARG A 96 -6.39 4.06 -5.52
C ARG A 96 -7.67 4.54 -4.84
N PHE A 97 -8.62 3.64 -4.58
CA PHE A 97 -9.87 3.95 -3.89
C PHE A 97 -9.64 4.33 -2.42
N MET A 98 -8.74 3.64 -1.73
CA MET A 98 -8.32 3.97 -0.36
C MET A 98 -7.70 5.38 -0.30
N CYS A 99 -6.77 5.70 -1.20
CA CYS A 99 -6.15 7.02 -1.27
C CYS A 99 -7.17 8.14 -1.53
N SER A 100 -8.12 7.93 -2.45
CA SER A 100 -9.11 8.96 -2.79
C SER A 100 -10.14 9.24 -1.71
N HIS A 101 -10.30 8.34 -0.74
CA HIS A 101 -11.26 8.45 0.37
C HIS A 101 -10.59 8.30 1.74
N LEU A 102 -9.30 8.64 1.83
CA LEU A 102 -8.47 8.39 3.02
C LEU A 102 -9.06 9.06 4.27
N ARG A 103 -9.68 10.24 4.12
CA ARG A 103 -10.38 10.93 5.22
C ARG A 103 -11.57 10.12 5.77
N SER A 104 -12.36 9.52 4.89
CA SER A 104 -13.51 8.71 5.32
C SER A 104 -13.05 7.36 5.86
N PHE A 105 -12.03 6.78 5.24
CA PHE A 105 -11.42 5.52 5.62
C PHE A 105 -10.70 5.57 6.98
N SER A 106 -10.06 6.68 7.31
CA SER A 106 -9.48 6.89 8.64
C SER A 106 -10.53 6.93 9.75
N SER A 107 -11.75 7.37 9.43
CA SER A 107 -12.87 7.46 10.38
C SER A 107 -13.60 6.12 10.58
N SER A 108 -13.58 5.21 9.60
CA SER A 108 -14.27 3.91 9.69
C SER A 108 -13.56 2.90 10.60
N GLY A 109 -12.31 3.17 11.00
CA GLY A 109 -11.51 2.28 11.85
C GLY A 109 -10.89 1.08 11.11
N GLU A 110 -11.29 0.84 9.86
CA GLU A 110 -10.71 -0.18 8.98
C GLU A 110 -9.22 0.06 8.73
N LEU A 111 -8.78 1.32 8.74
CA LEU A 111 -7.37 1.69 8.62
C LEU A 111 -6.47 0.97 9.65
N PHE A 112 -6.96 0.72 10.87
CA PHE A 112 -6.18 0.04 11.91
C PHE A 112 -6.01 -1.47 11.67
N ARG A 113 -6.79 -2.05 10.74
CA ARG A 113 -6.65 -3.45 10.32
C ARG A 113 -5.53 -3.64 9.29
N LEU A 114 -5.06 -2.57 8.63
CA LEU A 114 -3.96 -2.63 7.68
C LEU A 114 -2.67 -3.18 8.33
N SER A 115 -1.97 -4.03 7.60
CA SER A 115 -0.61 -4.45 7.95
C SER A 115 0.42 -3.37 7.61
N LEU A 116 1.61 -3.45 8.20
CA LEU A 116 2.69 -2.49 7.94
C LEU A 116 3.02 -2.37 6.45
N SER A 117 3.12 -3.51 5.75
CA SER A 117 3.41 -3.53 4.31
C SER A 117 2.32 -2.86 3.47
N GLN A 118 1.06 -3.01 3.89
CA GLN A 118 -0.06 -2.40 3.18
C GLN A 118 -0.12 -0.89 3.43
N LEU A 119 0.14 -0.45 4.66
CA LEU A 119 0.22 0.98 4.98
C LEU A 119 1.39 1.65 4.24
N GLU A 120 2.56 1.00 4.21
CA GLU A 120 3.70 1.48 3.44
C GLU A 120 3.37 1.56 1.96
N HIS A 121 2.67 0.57 1.40
CA HIS A 121 2.25 0.63 0.02
C HIS A 121 1.27 1.78 -0.22
N LEU A 122 0.32 2.01 0.69
CA LEU A 122 -0.64 3.11 0.63
C LEU A 122 0.06 4.47 0.60
N PHE A 123 1.06 4.69 1.46
CA PHE A 123 1.82 5.95 1.51
C PHE A 123 2.86 6.09 0.40
N ALA A 124 3.39 4.99 -0.12
CA ALA A 124 4.33 5.01 -1.24
C ALA A 124 3.65 5.23 -2.61
N CYS A 125 2.32 5.14 -2.68
CA CYS A 125 1.59 5.35 -3.92
C CYS A 125 1.43 6.84 -4.23
N ASP A 126 1.79 7.26 -5.45
CA ASP A 126 1.56 8.61 -5.98
C ASP A 126 0.09 8.84 -6.40
N PHE A 127 -0.87 8.23 -5.71
CA PHE A 127 -2.29 8.45 -5.98
C PHE A 127 -2.78 9.73 -5.31
N PRO A 128 -3.79 10.42 -5.88
CA PRO A 128 -4.35 11.61 -5.26
C PRO A 128 -5.00 11.28 -3.92
N VAL A 129 -4.68 12.06 -2.90
CA VAL A 129 -5.19 11.92 -1.52
C VAL A 129 -6.10 13.09 -1.17
N ASP A 130 -7.17 12.83 -0.40
CA ASP A 130 -8.16 13.81 0.06
C ASP A 130 -7.81 14.48 1.41
N MET A 131 -6.53 14.42 1.80
CA MET A 131 -5.98 14.88 3.07
C MET A 131 -4.70 15.69 2.87
N CYS A 132 -4.41 16.60 3.80
CA CYS A 132 -3.13 17.30 3.84
C CYS A 132 -2.05 16.41 4.46
N GLU A 133 -0.79 16.66 4.14
CA GLU A 133 0.34 15.83 4.62
C GLU A 133 0.45 15.80 6.16
N THR A 134 0.05 16.88 6.83
CA THR A 134 -0.08 16.93 8.30
C THR A 134 -1.04 15.87 8.82
N ASP A 135 -2.21 15.75 8.19
CA ASP A 135 -3.24 14.80 8.61
C ASP A 135 -2.81 13.36 8.30
N VAL A 136 -2.06 13.14 7.21
CA VAL A 136 -1.47 11.83 6.85
C VAL A 136 -0.41 11.42 7.87
N LEU A 137 0.40 12.36 8.35
CA LEU A 137 1.38 12.12 9.40
C LEU A 137 0.70 11.75 10.72
N ASP A 138 -0.33 12.49 11.12
CA ASP A 138 -1.12 12.19 12.31
C ASP A 138 -1.77 10.81 12.22
N LEU A 139 -2.28 10.44 11.04
CA LEU A 139 -2.86 9.13 10.77
C LEU A 139 -1.83 8.01 10.89
N GLY A 140 -0.63 8.19 10.35
CA GLY A 140 0.48 7.24 10.48
C GLY A 140 0.89 7.04 11.94
N VAL A 141 0.95 8.11 12.72
CA VAL A 141 1.20 8.02 14.16
C VAL A 141 0.06 7.32 14.89
N GLN A 142 -1.21 7.67 14.61
CA GLN A 142 -2.38 7.03 15.19
C GLN A 142 -2.42 5.51 14.92
N TRP A 143 -2.04 5.10 13.70
CA TRP A 143 -1.89 3.69 13.35
C TRP A 143 -0.80 3.02 14.21
N LEU A 144 0.38 3.64 14.34
CA LEU A 144 1.46 3.14 15.20
C LEU A 144 1.01 2.98 16.65
N ARG A 145 0.30 3.97 17.21
CA ARG A 145 -0.26 3.91 18.58
C ARG A 145 -1.14 2.67 18.77
N THR A 146 -1.97 2.39 17.78
CA THR A 146 -2.91 1.27 17.81
C THR A 146 -2.19 -0.07 17.71
N GLN A 147 -1.17 -0.18 16.86
CA GLN A 147 -0.37 -1.41 16.75
C GLN A 147 0.45 -1.73 18.01
N ILE A 148 0.98 -0.69 18.68
CA ILE A 148 1.65 -0.83 19.99
C ILE A 148 0.65 -1.31 21.04
N SER A 149 -0.53 -0.68 21.11
CA SER A 149 -1.58 -1.03 22.07
C SER A 149 -2.09 -2.46 21.88
N GLN A 150 -2.14 -2.95 20.64
CA GLN A 150 -2.50 -4.33 20.31
C GLN A 150 -1.33 -5.32 20.47
N ASN A 151 -0.15 -4.88 20.91
CA ASN A 151 1.07 -5.67 21.08
C ASN A 151 1.47 -6.44 19.80
N LYS A 152 1.12 -5.89 18.63
CA LYS A 152 1.46 -6.47 17.31
C LYS A 152 2.86 -6.08 16.86
N LEU A 153 3.35 -4.92 17.30
CA LEU A 153 4.71 -4.45 17.04
C LEU A 153 5.57 -4.60 18.29
N VAL A 154 6.58 -5.45 18.20
CA VAL A 154 7.62 -5.56 19.25
C VAL A 154 8.56 -4.35 19.14
N SER A 155 9.11 -3.87 20.27
CA SER A 155 9.97 -2.68 20.35
C SER A 155 11.10 -2.62 19.31
N LYS A 156 11.66 -3.76 18.88
CA LYS A 156 12.68 -3.82 17.81
C LYS A 156 12.13 -3.59 16.40
N GLN A 157 10.89 -3.99 16.13
CA GLN A 157 10.23 -3.78 14.83
C GLN A 157 9.60 -2.39 14.75
N LEU A 158 9.28 -1.79 15.90
CA LEU A 158 8.67 -0.47 15.98
C LEU A 158 9.58 0.61 15.40
N SER A 159 10.88 0.61 15.72
CA SER A 159 11.80 1.62 15.16
C SER A 159 11.91 1.53 13.64
N GLY A 160 11.98 0.31 13.09
CA GLY A 160 12.02 0.10 11.64
C GLY A 160 10.70 0.49 10.96
N ALA A 161 9.55 0.20 11.59
CA ALA A 161 8.24 0.61 11.10
C ALA A 161 8.11 2.14 11.08
N CYS A 162 8.53 2.82 12.15
CA CYS A 162 8.56 4.28 12.25
C CYS A 162 9.45 4.89 11.15
N GLU A 163 10.68 4.40 10.98
CA GLU A 163 11.60 4.88 9.93
C GLU A 163 11.00 4.74 8.53
N ARG A 164 10.37 3.59 8.23
CA ARG A 164 9.77 3.33 6.92
C ARG A 164 8.56 4.23 6.67
N ILE A 165 7.64 4.33 7.63
CA ILE A 165 6.46 5.19 7.50
C ILE A 165 6.87 6.66 7.32
N PHE A 166 7.75 7.17 8.17
CA PHE A 166 8.18 8.57 8.06
C PHE A 166 8.95 8.83 6.77
N SER A 167 9.79 7.91 6.29
CA SER A 167 10.51 8.09 5.02
C SER A 167 9.60 8.24 3.79
N LEU A 168 8.34 7.80 3.87
CA LEU A 168 7.36 7.85 2.78
C LEU A 168 6.50 9.12 2.80
N ILE A 169 6.52 9.87 3.91
CA ILE A 169 5.74 11.10 4.08
C ILE A 169 6.57 12.28 3.59
N HIS A 170 5.98 13.13 2.75
CA HIS A 170 6.60 14.31 2.17
C HIS A 170 6.61 15.46 3.18
N PHE A 171 7.48 15.37 4.18
CA PHE A 171 7.57 16.38 5.23
C PHE A 171 7.73 17.81 4.69
N ALA A 172 8.27 18.02 3.48
CA ALA A 172 8.43 19.33 2.83
C ALA A 172 7.15 20.20 2.81
N HIS A 173 5.97 19.58 2.92
CA HIS A 173 4.68 20.25 2.96
C HIS A 173 4.07 20.38 4.37
N ILE A 174 4.82 19.98 5.41
CA ILE A 174 4.39 20.00 6.81
C ILE A 174 4.92 21.25 7.50
N ASP A 175 4.02 21.97 8.18
CA ASP A 175 4.42 23.11 9.00
C ASP A 175 5.30 22.65 10.17
N PRO A 176 6.42 23.35 10.44
CA PRO A 176 7.37 22.97 11.49
C PRO A 176 6.73 22.96 12.89
N ALA A 177 5.65 23.72 13.11
CA ALA A 177 4.90 23.71 14.37
C ALA A 177 4.19 22.36 14.64
N ALA A 178 3.57 21.76 13.60
CA ALA A 178 2.91 20.46 13.73
C ALA A 178 3.93 19.35 14.03
N SER A 179 5.13 19.44 13.43
CA SER A 179 6.21 18.49 13.70
C SER A 179 6.72 18.55 15.15
N THR A 180 6.75 19.75 15.76
CA THR A 180 7.17 19.91 17.16
C THR A 180 6.15 19.37 18.15
N ASP A 181 4.86 19.49 17.85
CA ASP A 181 3.81 18.91 18.69
C ASP A 181 3.85 17.38 18.65
N LEU A 182 4.15 16.81 17.48
CA LEU A 182 4.34 15.38 17.31
C LEU A 182 5.56 14.85 18.08
N VAL A 183 6.67 15.58 18.08
CA VAL A 183 7.88 15.22 18.85
C VAL A 183 7.61 15.18 20.36
N ASN A 184 6.65 15.98 20.83
CA ASN A 184 6.23 15.99 22.23
C ASN A 184 5.23 14.88 22.59
N ASP A 185 4.84 14.04 21.63
CA ASP A 185 3.93 12.92 21.84
C ASP A 185 4.52 11.90 22.84
N PRO A 186 3.79 11.54 23.91
CA PRO A 186 4.25 10.57 24.91
C PRO A 186 4.67 9.21 24.31
N LEU A 187 4.10 8.78 23.17
CA LEU A 187 4.51 7.52 22.54
C LEU A 187 5.88 7.59 21.87
N LEU A 188 6.22 8.73 21.29
CA LEU A 188 7.53 8.97 20.68
C LEU A 188 8.60 9.20 21.74
N GLN A 189 8.22 9.76 22.90
CA GLN A 189 9.10 9.90 24.07
C GLN A 189 9.41 8.56 24.74
N GLN A 190 8.45 7.63 24.79
CA GLN A 190 8.67 6.28 25.34
C GLN A 190 9.58 5.41 24.45
N HIS A 191 9.67 5.71 23.16
CA HIS A 191 10.44 4.95 22.18
C HIS A 191 11.47 5.83 21.45
N PRO A 192 12.71 5.94 21.94
CA PRO A 192 13.73 6.85 21.39
C PRO A 192 14.10 6.57 19.93
N GLY A 193 13.85 5.35 19.43
CA GLY A 193 14.07 5.00 18.02
C GLY A 193 13.13 5.73 17.06
N CYS A 194 11.85 5.91 17.42
CA CYS A 194 10.89 6.61 16.57
C CYS A 194 11.11 8.14 16.60
N ALA A 195 11.46 8.69 17.76
CA ALA A 195 11.89 10.09 17.85
C ALA A 195 13.13 10.36 16.99
N LYS A 196 14.14 9.46 17.00
CA LYS A 196 15.32 9.58 16.16
C LYS A 196 14.98 9.56 14.66
N ALA A 197 14.04 8.72 14.24
CA ALA A 197 13.57 8.67 12.86
C ALA A 197 12.94 10.01 12.42
N LEU A 198 12.03 10.55 13.24
CA LEU A 198 11.42 11.87 13.00
C LEU A 198 12.45 12.99 12.93
N TYR A 199 13.36 13.07 13.91
CA TYR A 199 14.42 14.07 13.90
C TYR A 199 15.33 13.92 12.68
N GLY A 200 15.56 12.69 12.21
CA GLY A 200 16.29 12.40 10.98
C GLY A 200 15.63 13.01 9.75
N GLU A 201 14.32 12.83 9.59
CA GLU A 201 13.56 13.41 8.47
C GLU A 201 13.47 14.94 8.60
N MET A 202 13.21 15.49 9.79
CA MET A 202 13.22 16.94 10.02
C MET A 202 14.57 17.59 9.71
N LYS A 203 15.67 16.90 10.02
CA LYS A 203 17.01 17.38 9.68
C LYS A 203 17.23 17.40 8.17
N LYS A 204 16.82 16.34 7.45
CA LYS A 204 16.90 16.29 5.97
C LYS A 204 16.11 17.43 5.34
N GLN A 205 14.94 17.77 5.87
CA GLN A 205 14.19 18.93 5.41
C GLN A 205 14.96 20.25 5.61
N ARG A 206 15.54 20.46 6.80
CA ARG A 206 16.29 21.68 7.12
C ARG A 206 17.53 21.82 6.23
N ASP A 207 18.20 20.72 5.96
CA ASP A 207 19.35 20.66 5.05
C ASP A 207 18.92 20.91 3.59
N ALA A 208 17.74 20.41 3.17
CA ALA A 208 17.16 20.69 1.85
C ALA A 208 16.72 22.16 1.68
N SER A 209 16.06 22.77 2.68
CA SER A 209 15.74 24.21 2.67
C SER A 209 17.00 25.09 2.74
N SER A 210 18.07 24.63 3.40
CA SER A 210 19.37 25.31 3.39
C SER A 210 20.06 25.20 2.03
N ALA A 211 19.92 24.08 1.32
CA ALA A 211 20.42 23.92 -0.05
C ALA A 211 19.67 24.81 -1.06
N VAL A 212 18.35 24.95 -0.93
CA VAL A 212 17.55 25.87 -1.79
C VAL A 212 17.90 27.35 -1.54
N SER A 213 18.23 27.73 -0.31
CA SER A 213 18.67 29.10 0.01
C SER A 213 20.11 29.41 -0.43
N ILE A 214 20.98 28.39 -0.53
CA ILE A 214 22.32 28.54 -1.15
C ILE A 214 22.21 28.73 -2.68
N VAL A 215 21.26 28.05 -3.35
CA VAL A 215 21.02 28.23 -4.80
C VAL A 215 20.40 29.59 -5.12
N ASN A 216 19.59 30.16 -4.22
CA ASN A 216 18.99 31.49 -4.38
C ASN A 216 19.84 32.64 -3.82
N SER A 217 21.11 32.39 -3.48
CA SER A 217 22.04 33.45 -3.11
C SER A 217 22.45 34.25 -4.37
N PRO A 218 22.23 35.58 -4.44
CA PRO A 218 22.52 36.39 -5.64
C PRO A 218 24.01 36.54 -5.97
N LEU A 219 24.90 35.85 -5.23
CA LEU A 219 26.35 35.98 -5.32
C LEU A 219 26.99 34.99 -6.31
N LEU A 220 26.20 34.17 -7.01
CA LEU A 220 26.65 33.36 -8.15
C LEU A 220 26.40 34.04 -9.49
N ASN A 221 26.60 35.37 -9.55
CA ASN A 221 26.89 36.06 -10.82
C ASN A 221 28.31 36.63 -10.74
N SER A 222 29.29 35.75 -10.86
CA SER A 222 30.70 36.11 -10.93
C SER A 222 31.41 35.18 -11.91
N ARG A 223 31.21 35.46 -13.20
CA ARG A 223 32.25 35.66 -14.23
C ARG A 223 31.69 35.43 -15.63
N GLY A 224 31.79 36.46 -16.47
CA GLY A 224 31.60 36.31 -17.90
C GLY A 224 31.35 37.61 -18.63
N ASP A 225 32.20 38.63 -18.43
CA ASP A 225 32.37 39.68 -19.43
C ASP A 225 32.77 39.02 -20.76
N TYR A 226 31.81 38.96 -21.68
CA TYR A 226 32.09 38.91 -23.11
C TYR A 226 31.28 40.02 -23.78
N SER A 227 31.91 41.19 -23.89
CA SER A 227 31.67 42.03 -25.07
C SER A 227 32.34 41.35 -26.27
N PRO A 228 31.74 41.45 -27.46
CA PRO A 228 32.30 42.43 -28.41
C PRO A 228 31.22 43.21 -29.17
N ILE A 229 31.25 44.53 -28.99
CA ILE A 229 31.59 45.53 -30.03
C ILE A 229 31.33 45.08 -31.50
N TRP A 230 30.25 45.67 -32.07
CA TRP A 230 29.98 46.12 -33.45
C TRP A 230 30.08 45.14 -34.65
N PHE A 231 28.97 45.01 -35.39
CA PHE A 231 28.86 45.61 -36.74
C PHE A 231 27.40 45.77 -37.16
N HIS A 232 27.03 47.02 -37.50
CA HIS A 232 25.87 47.37 -38.31
C HIS A 232 26.21 47.13 -39.78
N LEU A 233 25.39 46.36 -40.50
CA LEU A 233 24.70 46.72 -41.75
C LEU A 233 23.85 45.54 -42.23
#